data_AF-A0A4U6U0Z6-F1
#
_entry.id   AF-A0A4U6U0Z6-F1
#
_cell.length_a   1.000
_cell.length_b   1.000
_cell.length_c   1.000
_cell.angle_alpha   90.00
_cell.angle_beta   90.00
_cell.angle_gamma   90.00
#
_symmetry.space_group_name_H-M   'P 1'
#
loop_
_entity.id
_entity.type
_entity.pdbx_description
1 polymer ?
#
loop_
_entity_poly.entity_id
_entity_poly.type
_entity_poly.pdbx_seq_one_letter_code
_entity_poly.pdbx_strand_id
1 'polypeptide(L)'
;MQDTLYYDDIEEREDAGTPPIIQNIRASLAFWVKEYIGYDVMSIRERVYSEMAMKRLVSNPNVSVLGNTKAERLPIFSFLIYPPVSNSGDARQKRLPLHGRFVTRLLNDLFGIQARGGCACAGPYGHTLLSIQNELSLRIRSMILKGYSGLKPGWTRLSFSYYLSKEEFKFILAAIEFIASYGHRFLPLYKFDWITGDWKFRKQVIKYQIMKEELDLATGIDLRVQYDQSKIEDKLEKKHGVNQKKFEGYLESAKKIALSLPDISHQVVSIPKGVDPDLVLFHI
;
A
#
# COMPACT_ATOMS: atom_id res chain seq x y z
N MET A 1 -10.19 51.46 -8.55
CA MET A 1 -11.21 50.46 -8.15
C MET A 1 -12.63 51.00 -8.17
N GLN A 2 -12.89 52.28 -8.50
CA GLN A 2 -14.25 52.85 -8.58
C GLN A 2 -14.94 52.66 -9.94
N ASP A 3 -14.20 52.29 -11.00
CA ASP A 3 -14.74 52.15 -12.36
C ASP A 3 -14.91 50.68 -12.81
N THR A 4 -14.71 49.71 -11.92
CA THR A 4 -14.87 48.29 -12.24
C THR A 4 -16.30 47.86 -11.97
N LEU A 5 -17.03 47.57 -13.04
CA LEU A 5 -18.36 46.96 -12.98
C LEU A 5 -18.21 45.44 -12.87
N TYR A 6 -18.86 44.87 -11.87
CA TYR A 6 -18.93 43.42 -11.66
C TYR A 6 -20.34 42.94 -12.00
N TYR A 7 -20.45 41.67 -12.41
CA TYR A 7 -21.74 41.00 -12.49
C TYR A 7 -22.37 40.90 -11.09
N ASP A 8 -23.69 41.08 -11.02
CA ASP A 8 -24.47 40.93 -9.79
C ASP A 8 -24.62 39.44 -9.41
N ASP A 9 -24.63 38.55 -10.40
CA ASP A 9 -24.65 37.11 -10.23
C ASP A 9 -23.27 36.60 -9.77
N ILE A 10 -23.24 35.86 -8.66
CA ILE A 10 -21.98 35.42 -8.05
C ILE A 10 -21.33 34.34 -8.91
N GLU A 11 -22.11 33.43 -9.49
CA GLU A 11 -21.61 32.39 -10.36
C GLU A 11 -20.95 32.97 -11.62
N GLU A 12 -21.60 33.92 -12.32
CA GLU A 12 -21.02 34.60 -13.49
C GLU A 12 -19.77 35.41 -13.14
N ARG A 13 -19.72 36.00 -11.93
CA ARG A 13 -18.56 36.79 -11.49
C ARG A 13 -17.34 35.92 -11.19
N GLU A 14 -17.53 34.74 -10.64
CA GLU A 14 -16.45 33.82 -10.28
C GLU A 14 -16.08 32.85 -11.43
N ASP A 15 -16.91 32.76 -12.48
CA ASP A 15 -16.62 31.95 -13.66
C ASP A 15 -15.61 32.65 -14.58
N ALA A 16 -14.47 31.99 -14.79
CA ALA A 16 -13.34 32.59 -15.48
C ALA A 16 -13.43 32.37 -16.99
N GLY A 17 -14.01 33.33 -17.71
CA GLY A 17 -14.04 33.31 -19.18
C GLY A 17 -14.83 32.12 -19.73
N THR A 18 -14.30 31.43 -20.75
CA THR A 18 -14.98 30.24 -21.29
C THR A 18 -14.89 29.09 -20.30
N PRO A 19 -16.01 28.57 -19.77
CA PRO A 19 -15.97 27.51 -18.77
C PRO A 19 -15.44 26.20 -19.36
N PRO A 20 -14.92 25.30 -18.52
CA PRO A 20 -14.45 23.99 -18.93
C PRO A 20 -15.65 23.04 -19.21
N ILE A 21 -16.35 23.27 -20.33
CA ILE A 21 -17.63 22.65 -20.68
C ILE A 21 -17.61 21.12 -20.52
N ILE A 22 -16.59 20.44 -21.08
CA ILE A 22 -16.49 18.98 -21.02
C ILE A 22 -16.23 18.49 -19.58
N GLN A 23 -15.48 19.23 -18.78
CA GLN A 23 -15.23 18.92 -17.38
C GLN A 23 -16.51 19.08 -16.57
N ASN A 24 -17.31 20.12 -16.83
CA ASN A 24 -18.61 20.32 -16.19
C ASN A 24 -19.59 19.19 -16.52
N ILE A 25 -19.64 18.74 -17.78
CA ILE A 25 -20.43 17.56 -18.17
C ILE A 25 -19.95 16.30 -17.45
N ARG A 26 -18.63 16.07 -17.35
CA ARG A 26 -18.11 14.90 -16.61
C ARG A 26 -18.43 14.97 -15.12
N ALA A 27 -18.36 16.17 -14.52
CA ALA A 27 -18.71 16.38 -13.13
C ALA A 27 -20.20 16.11 -12.90
N SER A 28 -21.10 16.64 -13.73
CA SER A 28 -22.54 16.40 -13.62
C SER A 28 -22.90 14.92 -13.75
N LEU A 29 -22.27 14.20 -14.68
CA LEU A 29 -22.43 12.75 -14.81
C LEU A 29 -21.95 11.99 -13.56
N ALA A 30 -20.85 12.41 -12.93
CA ALA A 30 -20.38 11.81 -11.68
C ALA A 30 -21.38 12.01 -10.53
N PHE A 31 -21.99 13.20 -10.44
CA PHE A 31 -23.08 13.44 -9.49
C PHE A 31 -24.30 12.56 -9.78
N TRP A 32 -24.71 12.45 -11.04
CA TRP A 32 -25.83 11.56 -11.43
C TRP A 32 -25.59 10.10 -11.06
N VAL A 33 -24.39 9.56 -11.28
CA VAL A 33 -24.06 8.19 -10.87
C VAL A 33 -24.14 8.04 -9.34
N LYS A 34 -23.65 9.02 -8.58
CA LYS A 34 -23.75 9.03 -7.12
C LYS A 34 -25.20 9.05 -6.65
N GLU A 35 -26.04 9.93 -7.22
CA GLU A 35 -27.48 9.99 -6.87
C GLU A 35 -28.21 8.70 -7.26
N TYR A 36 -27.90 8.11 -8.42
CA TYR A 36 -28.48 6.84 -8.85
C TYR A 36 -28.18 5.69 -7.89
N ILE A 37 -26.95 5.64 -7.34
CA ILE A 37 -26.55 4.61 -6.37
C ILE A 37 -27.20 4.87 -5.00
N GLY A 38 -27.33 6.13 -4.60
CA GLY A 38 -27.97 6.55 -3.36
C GLY A 38 -27.06 6.52 -2.14
N TYR A 39 -27.20 7.53 -1.29
CA TYR A 39 -26.38 7.72 -0.08
C TYR A 39 -26.49 6.58 0.93
N ASP A 40 -27.70 6.05 1.14
CA ASP A 40 -27.93 4.99 2.13
C ASP A 40 -27.20 3.71 1.76
N VAL A 41 -27.23 3.34 0.47
CA VAL A 41 -26.53 2.16 -0.05
C VAL A 41 -25.02 2.31 0.10
N MET A 42 -24.48 3.48 -0.25
CA MET A 42 -23.05 3.78 -0.08
C MET A 42 -22.66 3.70 1.40
N SER A 43 -23.40 4.39 2.27
CA SER A 43 -23.15 4.46 3.72
C SER A 43 -23.15 3.08 4.37
N ILE A 44 -24.15 2.24 4.08
CA ILE A 44 -24.24 0.87 4.60
C ILE A 44 -23.04 0.04 4.12
N ARG A 45 -22.70 0.10 2.82
CA ARG A 45 -21.57 -0.67 2.28
C ARG A 45 -20.24 -0.25 2.87
N GLU A 46 -20.00 1.05 2.98
CA GLU A 46 -18.79 1.61 3.58
C GLU A 46 -18.66 1.22 5.05
N ARG A 47 -19.76 1.27 5.81
CA ARG A 47 -19.79 0.82 7.21
C ARG A 47 -19.45 -0.65 7.34
N VAL A 48 -20.06 -1.52 6.53
CA VAL A 48 -19.78 -2.97 6.52
C VAL A 48 -18.29 -3.24 6.23
N TYR A 49 -17.72 -2.61 5.20
CA TYR A 49 -16.30 -2.78 4.88
C TYR A 49 -15.38 -2.20 5.95
N SER A 50 -15.74 -1.07 6.55
CA SER A 50 -15.00 -0.46 7.65
C SER A 50 -14.94 -1.40 8.87
N GLU A 51 -16.08 -1.91 9.33
CA GLU A 51 -16.16 -2.81 10.48
C GLU A 51 -15.42 -4.14 10.25
N MET A 52 -15.63 -4.75 9.08
CA MET A 52 -14.96 -6.01 8.73
C MET A 52 -13.45 -5.85 8.64
N ALA A 53 -12.97 -4.79 7.98
CA ALA A 53 -11.54 -4.52 7.86
C ALA A 53 -10.93 -4.19 9.22
N MET A 54 -11.59 -3.36 10.03
CA MET A 54 -11.14 -3.01 11.38
C MET A 54 -10.98 -4.27 12.24
N LYS A 55 -12.00 -5.12 12.29
CA LYS A 55 -11.98 -6.38 13.07
C LYS A 55 -10.79 -7.25 12.69
N ARG A 56 -10.53 -7.39 11.38
CA ARG A 56 -9.47 -8.27 10.87
C ARG A 56 -8.07 -7.69 11.08
N LEU A 57 -7.89 -6.40 10.79
CA LEU A 57 -6.60 -5.73 10.91
C LEU A 57 -6.15 -5.56 12.37
N VAL A 58 -7.07 -5.21 13.29
CA VAL A 58 -6.73 -5.05 14.72
C VAL A 58 -6.43 -6.39 15.39
N SER A 59 -7.04 -7.47 14.93
CA SER A 59 -6.76 -8.81 15.45
C SER A 59 -5.38 -9.35 15.04
N ASN A 60 -4.72 -8.72 14.06
CA ASN A 60 -3.42 -9.16 13.57
C ASN A 60 -2.28 -8.51 14.39
N PRO A 61 -1.45 -9.28 15.12
CA PRO A 61 -0.38 -8.73 15.97
C PRO A 61 0.78 -8.08 15.18
N ASN A 62 0.75 -8.19 13.86
CA ASN A 62 1.78 -7.66 12.96
C ASN A 62 1.28 -6.42 12.20
N VAL A 63 0.03 -6.00 12.43
CA VAL A 63 -0.56 -4.79 11.85
C VAL A 63 -0.93 -3.83 12.97
N SER A 64 -0.52 -2.57 12.84
CA SER A 64 -0.98 -1.49 13.72
C SER A 64 -1.77 -0.48 12.92
N VAL A 65 -3.08 -0.42 13.17
CA VAL A 65 -3.96 0.58 12.57
C VAL A 65 -3.76 1.92 13.29
N LEU A 66 -3.44 2.95 12.52
CA LEU A 66 -3.21 4.30 13.05
C LEU A 66 -4.53 5.06 13.26
N GLY A 67 -4.53 5.96 14.24
CA GLY A 67 -5.69 6.74 14.65
C GLY A 67 -6.63 5.99 15.61
N ASN A 68 -7.76 6.62 15.93
CA ASN A 68 -8.70 6.07 16.93
C ASN A 68 -9.48 4.87 16.39
N THR A 69 -9.17 3.65 16.85
CA THR A 69 -9.80 2.40 16.42
C THR A 69 -11.25 2.20 16.86
N LYS A 70 -11.77 3.03 17.78
CA LYS A 70 -13.13 2.94 18.30
C LYS A 70 -14.11 3.94 17.66
N ALA A 71 -13.60 4.99 17.02
CA ALA A 71 -14.44 5.99 16.37
C ALA A 71 -15.02 5.46 15.05
N GLU A 72 -16.25 5.90 14.72
CA GLU A 72 -16.82 5.70 13.39
C GLU A 72 -15.88 6.30 12.33
N ARG A 73 -15.71 5.57 11.22
CA ARG A 73 -14.79 5.98 10.15
C ARG A 73 -15.25 5.50 8.79
N LEU A 74 -14.87 6.26 7.78
CA LEU A 74 -14.81 5.79 6.40
C LEU A 74 -13.84 4.60 6.29
N PRO A 75 -14.02 3.71 5.30
CA PRO A 75 -13.18 2.53 5.11
C PRO A 75 -11.80 2.86 4.51
N ILE A 76 -11.13 3.84 5.10
CA ILE A 76 -9.80 4.33 4.76
C ILE A 76 -8.88 4.00 5.93
N PHE A 77 -7.91 3.14 5.69
CA PHE A 77 -7.02 2.61 6.72
C PHE A 77 -5.60 3.11 6.50
N SER A 78 -5.08 3.80 7.51
CA SER A 78 -3.66 4.08 7.66
C SER A 78 -3.08 3.06 8.63
N PHE A 79 -2.03 2.34 8.26
CA PHE A 79 -1.47 1.28 9.09
C PHE A 79 0.03 1.09 8.89
N LEU A 80 0.65 0.51 9.90
CA LEU A 80 2.02 0.01 9.89
C LEU A 80 1.99 -1.52 9.87
N ILE A 81 2.93 -2.12 9.16
CA ILE A 81 3.17 -3.56 9.20
C ILE A 81 4.50 -3.79 9.89
N TYR A 82 4.56 -4.73 10.82
CA TYR A 82 5.76 -5.12 11.53
C TYR A 82 6.15 -6.56 11.18
N PRO A 83 7.44 -6.86 10.92
CA PRO A 83 7.90 -8.23 10.73
C PRO A 83 7.48 -9.12 11.91
N PRO A 84 7.12 -10.40 11.70
CA PRO A 84 6.83 -11.35 12.78
C PRO A 84 7.96 -11.41 13.80
N VAL A 85 7.62 -11.69 15.06
CA VAL A 85 8.61 -11.81 16.14
C VAL A 85 9.29 -13.18 15.99
N SER A 86 10.59 -13.20 15.70
CA SER A 86 11.39 -14.43 15.76
C SER A 86 11.70 -14.78 17.21
N ASN A 87 11.55 -16.05 17.59
CA ASN A 87 11.81 -16.59 18.93
C ASN A 87 13.28 -16.47 19.41
N SER A 88 14.15 -15.83 18.63
CA SER A 88 15.61 -15.84 18.78
C SER A 88 16.21 -14.50 19.21
N GLY A 89 15.37 -13.48 19.49
CA GLY A 89 15.82 -12.11 19.73
C GLY A 89 15.55 -11.60 21.15
N ASP A 90 16.55 -10.93 21.71
CA ASP A 90 16.53 -10.25 23.00
C ASP A 90 15.30 -9.33 23.13
N ALA A 91 14.51 -9.50 24.20
CA ALA A 91 13.23 -8.80 24.43
C ALA A 91 13.35 -7.26 24.55
N ARG A 92 14.56 -6.73 24.39
CA ARG A 92 14.92 -5.31 24.52
C ARG A 92 15.02 -4.57 23.18
N GLN A 93 14.97 -5.24 22.03
CA GLN A 93 15.02 -4.56 20.73
C GLN A 93 13.67 -4.00 20.30
N LYS A 94 13.64 -2.69 20.01
CA LYS A 94 12.48 -1.97 19.48
C LYS A 94 12.07 -2.57 18.13
N ARG A 95 10.87 -3.15 18.06
CA ARG A 95 10.31 -3.70 16.82
C ARG A 95 10.03 -2.57 15.83
N LEU A 96 10.76 -2.55 14.72
CA LEU A 96 10.59 -1.54 13.66
C LEU A 96 9.58 -2.01 12.61
N PRO A 97 8.70 -1.12 12.10
CA PRO A 97 7.78 -1.46 11.04
C PRO A 97 8.50 -1.55 9.69
N LEU A 98 7.96 -2.31 8.75
CA LEU A 98 8.32 -2.21 7.33
C LEU A 98 8.04 -0.78 6.83
N HIS A 99 8.91 -0.28 5.94
CA HIS A 99 8.73 1.05 5.37
C HIS A 99 7.40 1.17 4.59
N GLY A 100 6.62 2.23 4.81
CA GLY A 100 5.29 2.35 4.20
C GLY A 100 5.28 2.28 2.67
N ARG A 101 6.29 2.84 2.00
CA ARG A 101 6.44 2.74 0.53
C ARG A 101 6.87 1.34 0.08
N PHE A 102 7.55 0.58 0.94
CA PHE A 102 7.90 -0.81 0.65
C PHE A 102 6.66 -1.70 0.66
N VAL A 103 5.83 -1.59 1.70
CA VAL A 103 4.54 -2.30 1.79
C VAL A 103 3.67 -1.99 0.57
N THR A 104 3.58 -0.72 0.15
CA THR A 104 2.80 -0.37 -1.07
C THR A 104 3.42 -0.94 -2.33
N ARG A 105 4.75 -1.06 -2.39
CA ARG A 105 5.44 -1.68 -3.51
C ARG A 105 5.13 -3.17 -3.59
N LEU A 106 5.11 -3.88 -2.46
CA LEU A 106 4.73 -5.30 -2.41
C LEU A 106 3.25 -5.52 -2.78
N LEU A 107 2.35 -4.67 -2.28
CA LEU A 107 0.93 -4.72 -2.66
C LEU A 107 0.75 -4.61 -4.19
N ASN A 108 1.50 -3.71 -4.82
CA ASN A 108 1.47 -3.54 -6.27
C ASN A 108 2.11 -4.71 -7.01
N ASP A 109 3.35 -5.08 -6.65
CA ASP A 109 4.15 -6.03 -7.43
C ASP A 109 3.65 -7.47 -7.31
N LEU A 110 3.11 -7.86 -6.15
CA LEU A 110 2.63 -9.22 -5.90
C LEU A 110 1.14 -9.40 -6.23
N PHE A 111 0.33 -8.35 -6.01
CA PHE A 111 -1.13 -8.47 -6.00
C PHE A 111 -1.84 -7.48 -6.95
N GLY A 112 -1.12 -6.55 -7.57
CA GLY A 112 -1.72 -5.50 -8.40
C GLY A 112 -2.56 -4.49 -7.61
N ILE A 113 -2.39 -4.42 -6.29
CA ILE A 113 -3.17 -3.54 -5.41
C ILE A 113 -2.46 -2.19 -5.28
N GLN A 114 -3.14 -1.12 -5.69
CA GLN A 114 -2.63 0.23 -5.56
C GLN A 114 -2.91 0.81 -4.17
N ALA A 115 -1.86 1.24 -3.49
CA ALA A 115 -1.92 1.89 -2.18
C ALA A 115 -1.00 3.11 -2.15
N ARG A 116 -1.12 3.93 -1.10
CA ARG A 116 -0.25 5.11 -0.92
C ARG A 116 0.67 4.93 0.28
N GLY A 117 1.97 5.16 0.08
CA GLY A 117 2.99 5.11 1.13
C GLY A 117 3.59 6.49 1.42
N GLY A 118 3.75 6.83 2.70
CA GLY A 118 4.39 8.08 3.15
C GLY A 118 3.61 8.78 4.25
N CYS A 119 3.86 10.09 4.44
CA CYS A 119 3.24 10.90 5.51
C CYS A 119 1.89 11.54 5.12
N ALA A 120 1.28 11.14 4.00
CA ALA A 120 -0.02 11.61 3.51
C ALA A 120 -0.25 13.14 3.51
N CYS A 121 0.80 13.94 3.29
CA CYS A 121 0.79 15.41 3.40
C CYS A 121 0.38 15.97 4.76
N ALA A 122 0.36 15.14 5.81
CA ALA A 122 -0.07 15.49 7.16
C ALA A 122 1.12 15.37 8.14
N GLY A 123 2.20 16.12 7.88
CA GLY A 123 3.47 16.02 8.63
C GLY A 123 3.32 16.12 10.15
N PRO A 124 2.72 17.20 10.70
CA PRO A 124 2.53 17.35 12.13
C PRO A 124 1.71 16.21 12.75
N TYR A 125 0.62 15.81 12.08
CA TYR A 125 -0.22 14.70 12.55
C TYR A 125 0.52 13.35 12.48
N GLY A 126 1.38 13.17 11.48
CA GLY A 126 2.26 12.01 11.37
C GLY A 126 3.23 11.88 12.54
N HIS A 127 3.74 13.00 13.07
CA HIS A 127 4.58 12.95 14.27
C HIS A 127 3.79 12.45 15.48
N THR A 128 2.57 12.94 15.68
CA THR A 128 1.69 12.46 16.77
C THR A 128 1.38 10.97 16.62
N LEU A 129 0.98 10.53 15.42
CA LEU A 129 0.64 9.12 15.15
C LEU A 129 1.81 8.17 15.35
N LEU A 130 3.02 8.60 15.02
CA LEU A 130 4.23 7.79 15.09
C LEU A 130 5.03 8.03 16.39
N SER A 131 4.48 8.81 17.32
CA SER A 131 5.12 9.19 18.59
C SER A 131 6.52 9.79 18.42
N ILE A 132 6.68 10.64 17.39
CA ILE A 132 7.93 11.34 17.08
C ILE A 132 7.99 12.64 17.87
N GLN A 133 8.92 12.70 18.82
CA GLN A 133 9.15 13.88 19.64
C GLN A 133 9.84 15.00 18.84
N ASN A 134 9.73 16.23 19.33
CA ASN A 134 10.24 17.41 18.64
C ASN A 134 11.75 17.33 18.31
N GLU A 135 12.56 16.82 19.24
CA GLU A 135 14.00 16.65 19.02
C GLU A 135 14.30 15.69 17.86
N LEU A 136 13.67 14.51 17.85
CA LEU A 136 13.79 13.54 16.77
C LEU A 136 13.29 14.12 15.44
N SER A 137 12.20 14.90 15.47
CA SER A 137 11.68 15.58 14.29
C SER A 137 12.68 16.57 13.69
N LEU A 138 13.35 17.38 14.51
CA LEU A 138 14.37 18.32 14.05
C LEU A 138 15.60 17.61 13.47
N ARG A 139 16.02 16.49 14.07
CA ARG A 139 17.12 15.66 13.54
C ARG A 139 16.76 15.05 12.18
N ILE A 140 15.55 14.49 12.04
CA ILE A 140 15.03 13.99 10.75
C ILE A 140 14.99 15.12 9.72
N ARG A 141 14.45 16.30 10.09
CA ARG A 141 14.40 17.48 9.21
C ARG A 141 15.79 17.89 8.73
N SER A 142 16.79 17.92 9.61
CA SER A 142 18.17 18.23 9.24
C SER A 142 18.72 17.27 8.18
N MET A 143 18.45 15.98 8.31
CA MET A 143 18.88 14.98 7.32
C MET A 143 18.14 15.10 5.99
N ILE A 144 16.84 15.41 6.02
CA ILE A 144 16.06 15.68 4.81
C ILE A 144 16.64 16.90 4.07
N LEU A 145 17.02 17.96 4.78
CA LEU A 145 17.68 19.14 4.18
C LEU A 145 19.06 18.81 3.57
N LYS A 146 19.73 17.77 4.07
CA LYS A 146 20.97 17.23 3.48
C LYS A 146 20.73 16.29 2.29
N GLY A 147 19.48 16.12 1.85
CA GLY A 147 19.11 15.31 0.69
C GLY A 147 18.59 13.91 1.02
N TYR A 148 18.57 13.49 2.29
CA TYR A 148 18.11 12.16 2.70
C TYR A 148 16.59 12.12 2.91
N SER A 149 15.80 12.38 1.87
CA SER A 149 14.32 12.41 2.00
C SER A 149 13.73 11.04 2.33
N GLY A 150 14.47 9.94 2.09
CA GLY A 150 14.05 8.59 2.46
C GLY A 150 13.89 8.35 3.97
N LEU A 151 14.50 9.19 4.81
CA LEU A 151 14.31 9.11 6.26
C LEU A 151 12.92 9.62 6.71
N LYS A 152 12.14 10.20 5.80
CA LYS A 152 10.84 10.74 6.13
C LYS A 152 9.92 9.61 6.62
N PRO A 153 9.43 9.69 7.87
CA PRO A 153 8.57 8.67 8.42
C PRO A 153 7.22 8.66 7.70
N GLY A 154 6.55 7.52 7.70
CA GLY A 154 5.28 7.35 7.03
C GLY A 154 4.64 5.99 7.27
N TRP A 155 3.48 5.80 6.67
CA TRP A 155 2.68 4.60 6.81
C TRP A 155 2.12 4.18 5.45
N THR A 156 1.44 3.04 5.41
CA THR A 156 0.65 2.62 4.26
C THR A 156 -0.79 3.05 4.45
N ARG A 157 -1.40 3.62 3.40
CA ARG A 157 -2.80 4.01 3.36
C ARG A 157 -3.52 3.29 2.21
N LEU A 158 -4.64 2.66 2.52
CA LEU A 158 -5.53 2.00 1.57
C LEU A 158 -6.98 2.40 1.83
N SER A 159 -7.81 2.40 0.79
CA SER A 159 -9.25 2.72 0.87
C SER A 159 -10.06 1.58 0.26
N PHE A 160 -11.15 1.18 0.91
CA PHE A 160 -12.12 0.26 0.33
C PHE A 160 -13.31 1.03 -0.21
N SER A 161 -13.39 1.18 -1.52
CA SER A 161 -14.52 1.86 -2.15
C SER A 161 -15.81 1.05 -1.98
N TYR A 162 -16.95 1.73 -1.86
CA TYR A 162 -18.26 1.08 -1.72
C TYR A 162 -18.61 0.13 -2.87
N TYR A 163 -18.05 0.35 -4.07
CA TYR A 163 -18.30 -0.46 -5.26
C TYR A 163 -17.38 -1.69 -5.39
N LEU A 164 -16.47 -1.94 -4.44
CA LEU A 164 -15.68 -3.16 -4.44
C LEU A 164 -16.59 -4.38 -4.29
N SER A 165 -16.26 -5.45 -5.00
CA SER A 165 -16.86 -6.76 -4.76
C SER A 165 -16.40 -7.35 -3.42
N LYS A 166 -17.16 -8.32 -2.89
CA LYS A 166 -16.78 -8.99 -1.63
C LYS A 166 -15.47 -9.77 -1.79
N GLU A 167 -15.22 -10.27 -2.99
CA GLU A 167 -14.04 -11.05 -3.37
C GLU A 167 -12.81 -10.14 -3.40
N GLU A 168 -12.90 -8.97 -4.05
CA GLU A 168 -11.82 -7.98 -4.04
C GLU A 168 -11.51 -7.48 -2.62
N PHE A 169 -12.56 -7.20 -1.83
CA PHE A 169 -12.40 -6.78 -0.44
C PHE A 169 -11.62 -7.83 0.38
N LYS A 170 -12.02 -9.11 0.28
CA LYS A 170 -11.33 -10.22 0.95
C LYS A 170 -9.90 -10.40 0.45
N PHE A 171 -9.68 -10.31 -0.86
CA PHE A 171 -8.35 -10.43 -1.46
C PHE A 171 -7.40 -9.34 -0.97
N ILE A 172 -7.87 -8.09 -0.90
CA ILE A 172 -7.06 -6.97 -0.38
C ILE A 172 -6.68 -7.21 1.08
N LEU A 173 -7.61 -7.66 1.92
CA LEU A 173 -7.29 -7.99 3.32
C LEU A 173 -6.29 -9.15 3.43
N ALA A 174 -6.49 -10.21 2.64
CA ALA A 174 -5.56 -11.34 2.60
C ALA A 174 -4.15 -10.93 2.12
N ALA A 175 -4.05 -10.00 1.18
CA ALA A 175 -2.78 -9.44 0.72
C ALA A 175 -2.08 -8.63 1.82
N ILE A 176 -2.81 -7.83 2.61
CA ILE A 176 -2.25 -7.12 3.77
C ILE A 176 -1.73 -8.12 4.81
N GLU A 177 -2.51 -9.16 5.13
CA GLU A 177 -2.12 -10.21 6.07
C GLU A 177 -0.93 -11.03 5.58
N PHE A 178 -0.86 -11.28 4.28
CA PHE A 178 0.28 -11.92 3.64
C PHE A 178 1.55 -11.10 3.87
N ILE A 179 1.51 -9.79 3.59
CA ILE A 179 2.67 -8.92 3.80
C ILE A 179 3.00 -8.82 5.29
N ALA A 180 2.00 -8.85 6.17
CA ALA A 180 2.24 -8.89 7.61
C ALA A 180 2.98 -10.16 8.06
N SER A 181 2.74 -11.28 7.39
CA SER A 181 3.37 -12.57 7.71
C SER A 181 4.72 -12.79 7.03
N TYR A 182 4.87 -12.30 5.80
CA TYR A 182 5.99 -12.66 4.93
C TYR A 182 6.72 -11.47 4.30
N GLY A 183 6.24 -10.25 4.49
CA GLY A 183 6.72 -9.07 3.76
C GLY A 183 8.21 -8.76 3.96
N HIS A 184 8.74 -9.02 5.15
CA HIS A 184 10.16 -8.82 5.45
C HIS A 184 11.08 -9.71 4.61
N ARG A 185 10.64 -10.92 4.25
CA ARG A 185 11.41 -11.86 3.43
C ARG A 185 11.71 -11.34 2.02
N PHE A 186 10.92 -10.37 1.54
CA PHE A 186 11.13 -9.74 0.24
C PHE A 186 12.19 -8.64 0.24
N LEU A 187 12.63 -8.14 1.41
CA LEU A 187 13.61 -7.06 1.51
C LEU A 187 14.88 -7.27 0.65
N PRO A 188 15.50 -8.47 0.60
CA PRO A 188 16.68 -8.72 -0.22
C PRO A 188 16.47 -8.50 -1.73
N LEU A 189 15.22 -8.62 -2.21
CA LEU A 189 14.87 -8.43 -3.62
C LEU A 189 14.74 -6.97 -4.03
N TYR A 190 14.71 -6.04 -3.06
CA TYR A 190 14.54 -4.62 -3.33
C TYR A 190 15.75 -3.80 -2.87
N LYS A 191 15.92 -2.64 -3.50
CA LYS A 191 16.90 -1.63 -3.12
C LYS A 191 16.16 -0.39 -2.64
N PHE A 192 16.47 0.04 -1.42
CA PHE A 192 16.01 1.31 -0.88
C PHE A 192 16.90 2.45 -1.39
N ASP A 193 16.26 3.53 -1.83
CA ASP A 193 16.90 4.78 -2.22
C ASP A 193 16.78 5.78 -1.06
N TRP A 194 17.90 6.03 -0.39
CA TRP A 194 17.97 6.94 0.77
C TRP A 194 17.66 8.41 0.43
N ILE A 195 17.83 8.80 -0.83
CA ILE A 195 17.59 10.17 -1.27
C ILE A 195 16.10 10.41 -1.51
N THR A 196 15.42 9.47 -2.17
CA THR A 196 14.01 9.61 -2.56
C THR A 196 13.03 8.93 -1.61
N GLY A 197 13.46 7.90 -0.89
CA GLY A 197 12.61 6.99 -0.10
C GLY A 197 11.97 5.88 -0.94
N ASP A 198 12.34 5.75 -2.21
CA ASP A 198 11.76 4.76 -3.12
C ASP A 198 12.37 3.37 -2.98
N TRP A 199 11.56 2.39 -3.34
CA TRP A 199 11.93 0.98 -3.36
C TRP A 199 11.91 0.48 -4.80
N LYS A 200 13.08 0.03 -5.28
CA LYS A 200 13.24 -0.48 -6.65
C LYS A 200 13.55 -1.95 -6.60
N PHE A 201 12.84 -2.73 -7.41
CA PHE A 201 13.10 -4.15 -7.56
C PHE A 201 14.48 -4.39 -8.19
N ARG A 202 15.28 -5.29 -7.61
CA ARG A 202 16.61 -5.64 -8.12
C ARG A 202 16.48 -6.63 -9.28
N LYS A 203 16.27 -6.13 -10.49
CA LYS A 203 16.14 -6.96 -11.72
C LYS A 203 17.26 -7.97 -11.92
N GLN A 204 18.49 -7.67 -11.46
CA GLN A 204 19.63 -8.59 -11.56
C GLN A 204 19.53 -9.82 -10.65
N VAL A 205 18.82 -9.71 -9.52
CA VAL A 205 18.63 -10.83 -8.58
C VAL A 205 17.71 -11.89 -9.20
N ILE A 206 16.70 -11.47 -9.96
CA ILE A 206 15.88 -12.39 -10.78
C ILE A 206 16.71 -13.01 -11.89
N LYS A 207 17.56 -12.28 -12.62
CA LYS A 207 18.43 -12.93 -13.62
C LYS A 207 19.27 -14.04 -12.99
N TYR A 208 19.84 -13.80 -11.80
CA TYR A 208 20.62 -14.80 -11.10
C TYR A 208 19.77 -15.96 -10.57
N GLN A 209 18.57 -15.70 -10.03
CA GLN A 209 17.65 -16.74 -9.54
C GLN A 209 17.02 -17.55 -10.68
N ILE A 210 16.61 -16.92 -11.79
CA ILE A 210 16.16 -17.59 -13.00
C ILE A 210 17.31 -18.40 -13.60
N MET A 211 18.52 -17.84 -13.71
CA MET A 211 19.68 -18.60 -14.21
C MET A 211 20.04 -19.76 -13.27
N LYS A 212 19.82 -19.62 -11.96
CA LYS A 212 20.05 -20.68 -10.98
C LYS A 212 18.94 -21.74 -11.05
N GLU A 213 17.67 -21.35 -11.15
CA GLU A 213 16.53 -22.25 -11.35
C GLU A 213 16.61 -22.94 -12.72
N GLU A 214 17.06 -22.27 -13.78
CA GLU A 214 17.35 -22.87 -15.10
C GLU A 214 18.53 -23.84 -15.03
N LEU A 215 19.57 -23.54 -14.23
CA LEU A 215 20.68 -24.46 -13.98
C LEU A 215 20.22 -25.68 -13.16
N ASP A 216 19.34 -25.48 -12.18
CA ASP A 216 18.76 -26.52 -11.34
C ASP A 216 17.75 -27.38 -12.16
N LEU A 217 16.96 -26.79 -13.07
CA LEU A 217 16.09 -27.49 -14.03
C LEU A 217 16.89 -28.22 -15.12
N ALA A 218 18.01 -27.66 -15.59
CA ALA A 218 18.91 -28.35 -16.50
C ALA A 218 19.53 -29.60 -15.87
N THR A 219 19.53 -29.69 -14.53
CA THR A 219 19.90 -30.88 -13.77
C THR A 219 18.72 -31.75 -13.32
N GLY A 220 17.47 -31.41 -13.67
CA GLY A 220 16.27 -32.13 -13.22
C GLY A 220 14.99 -31.87 -14.05
N ILE A 221 14.73 -32.80 -14.98
CA ILE A 221 13.48 -33.22 -15.65
C ILE A 221 12.38 -32.18 -16.00
N ASP A 222 12.10 -32.18 -17.30
CA ASP A 222 11.10 -31.51 -18.15
C ASP A 222 9.63 -31.52 -17.67
N LEU A 223 8.96 -30.36 -17.69
CA LEU A 223 7.49 -30.25 -17.76
C LEU A 223 7.07 -28.99 -18.55
N ARG A 224 6.76 -29.21 -19.83
CA ARG A 224 6.13 -28.23 -20.74
C ARG A 224 4.70 -27.89 -20.31
N VAL A 225 4.34 -26.61 -20.30
CA VAL A 225 2.95 -26.16 -20.24
C VAL A 225 2.61 -25.44 -21.55
N GLN A 226 1.73 -26.05 -22.35
CA GLN A 226 1.11 -25.44 -23.53
C GLN A 226 -0.04 -24.54 -23.10
N TYR A 227 -0.11 -23.33 -23.67
CA TYR A 227 -1.25 -22.43 -23.58
C TYR A 227 -2.25 -22.79 -24.68
N ASP A 228 -3.49 -23.07 -24.30
CA ASP A 228 -4.60 -23.23 -25.25
C ASP A 228 -5.61 -22.08 -25.08
N GLN A 229 -6.05 -21.54 -26.21
CA GLN A 229 -7.02 -20.45 -26.32
C GLN A 229 -8.35 -21.02 -26.82
N SER A 230 -9.46 -20.79 -26.11
CA SER A 230 -10.72 -20.39 -26.78
C SER A 230 -11.88 -19.99 -25.86
N LYS A 231 -12.49 -18.88 -26.29
CA LYS A 231 -13.91 -18.47 -26.37
C LYS A 231 -14.85 -18.44 -25.14
N ILE A 232 -15.14 -17.18 -24.80
CA ILE A 232 -16.36 -16.51 -24.32
C ILE A 232 -17.68 -17.30 -24.44
N GLU A 233 -18.35 -17.55 -23.31
CA GLU A 233 -19.78 -17.22 -23.03
C GLU A 233 -20.19 -17.54 -21.56
N ASP A 234 -21.15 -16.75 -21.04
CA ASP A 234 -21.69 -16.61 -19.66
C ASP A 234 -20.92 -15.70 -18.68
N LYS A 235 -21.29 -14.41 -18.65
CA LYS A 235 -20.42 -13.31 -18.19
C LYS A 235 -20.56 -12.82 -16.74
N LEU A 236 -21.51 -13.30 -15.93
CA LEU A 236 -21.62 -12.85 -14.53
C LEU A 236 -21.28 -13.93 -13.49
N GLU A 237 -21.85 -15.13 -13.60
CA GLU A 237 -21.61 -16.20 -12.61
C GLU A 237 -20.25 -16.88 -12.79
N LYS A 238 -19.82 -17.17 -14.04
CA LYS A 238 -18.45 -17.67 -14.30
C LYS A 238 -17.38 -16.63 -13.90
N LYS A 239 -17.67 -15.33 -14.04
CA LYS A 239 -16.71 -14.26 -13.71
C LYS A 239 -16.36 -14.23 -12.21
N HIS A 240 -17.32 -14.53 -11.33
CA HIS A 240 -17.08 -14.61 -9.88
C HIS A 240 -16.11 -15.77 -9.55
N GLY A 241 -16.37 -16.97 -10.09
CA GLY A 241 -15.49 -18.13 -9.88
C GLY A 241 -14.09 -17.96 -10.51
N VAL A 242 -14.01 -17.29 -11.66
CA VAL A 242 -12.72 -17.02 -12.35
C VAL A 242 -11.88 -16.01 -11.57
N ASN A 243 -12.47 -14.92 -11.07
CA ASN A 243 -11.76 -13.92 -10.27
C ASN A 243 -11.25 -14.52 -8.94
N GLN A 244 -12.07 -15.34 -8.29
CA GLN A 244 -11.67 -15.99 -7.04
C GLN A 244 -10.47 -16.92 -7.24
N LYS A 245 -10.50 -17.80 -8.27
CA LYS A 245 -9.36 -18.65 -8.62
C LYS A 245 -8.10 -17.84 -8.95
N LYS A 246 -8.27 -16.68 -9.59
CA LYS A 246 -7.15 -15.78 -9.91
C LYS A 246 -6.53 -15.16 -8.65
N PHE A 247 -7.36 -14.70 -7.71
CA PHE A 247 -6.90 -14.15 -6.43
C PHE A 247 -6.18 -15.19 -5.56
N GLU A 248 -6.70 -16.41 -5.51
CA GLU A 248 -6.06 -17.55 -4.85
C GLU A 248 -4.69 -17.85 -5.48
N GLY A 249 -4.61 -17.90 -6.82
CA GLY A 249 -3.35 -18.11 -7.54
C GLY A 249 -2.27 -17.05 -7.25
N TYR A 250 -2.66 -15.77 -7.09
CA TYR A 250 -1.71 -14.72 -6.68
C TYR A 250 -1.18 -14.95 -5.26
N LEU A 251 -2.05 -15.29 -4.31
CA LEU A 251 -1.67 -15.55 -2.92
C LEU A 251 -0.76 -16.79 -2.81
N GLU A 252 -1.08 -17.86 -3.53
CA GLU A 252 -0.26 -19.08 -3.56
C GLU A 252 1.12 -18.83 -4.16
N SER A 253 1.18 -18.13 -5.29
CA SER A 253 2.44 -17.80 -5.97
C SER A 253 3.31 -16.92 -5.09
N ALA A 254 2.73 -15.87 -4.48
CA ALA A 254 3.44 -15.02 -3.53
C ALA A 254 3.96 -15.82 -2.33
N LYS A 255 3.18 -16.77 -1.81
CA LYS A 255 3.58 -17.64 -0.71
C LYS A 255 4.73 -18.57 -1.07
N LYS A 256 4.71 -19.17 -2.26
CA LYS A 256 5.84 -19.98 -2.76
C LYS A 256 7.13 -19.17 -2.82
N ILE A 257 7.07 -17.95 -3.37
CA ILE A 257 8.22 -17.04 -3.42
C ILE A 257 8.68 -16.66 -2.01
N ALA A 258 7.76 -16.28 -1.12
CA ALA A 258 8.12 -15.91 0.24
C ALA A 258 8.84 -17.03 1.00
N LEU A 259 8.40 -18.28 0.81
CA LEU A 259 8.99 -19.44 1.48
C LEU A 259 10.35 -19.85 0.90
N SER A 260 10.64 -19.52 -0.37
CA SER A 260 11.96 -19.74 -0.96
C SER A 260 12.99 -18.67 -0.57
N LEU A 261 12.54 -17.54 -0.02
CA LEU A 261 13.39 -16.45 0.44
C LEU A 261 13.84 -16.65 1.90
N PRO A 262 15.04 -16.18 2.25
CA PRO A 262 15.57 -16.34 3.59
C PRO A 262 14.74 -15.56 4.62
N ASP A 263 14.58 -16.13 5.80
CA ASP A 263 13.85 -15.51 6.91
C ASP A 263 14.73 -14.53 7.68
N ILE A 264 15.01 -13.39 7.06
CA ILE A 264 15.85 -12.35 7.65
C ILE A 264 14.94 -11.27 8.22
N SER A 265 14.77 -11.28 9.54
CA SER A 265 14.03 -10.26 10.30
C SER A 265 14.94 -9.17 10.89
N HIS A 266 16.23 -9.20 10.59
CA HIS A 266 17.21 -8.20 11.02
C HIS A 266 17.52 -7.21 9.89
N GLN A 267 18.02 -6.03 10.26
CA GLN A 267 18.32 -4.96 9.31
C GLN A 267 19.29 -5.46 8.23
N VAL A 268 18.85 -5.47 6.97
CA VAL A 268 19.50 -6.07 5.79
C VAL A 268 20.37 -5.06 5.06
N VAL A 269 20.09 -3.76 5.20
CA VAL A 269 20.76 -2.70 4.41
C VAL A 269 21.77 -1.90 5.22
N SER A 270 22.94 -1.66 4.62
CA SER A 270 23.94 -0.75 5.16
C SER A 270 23.46 0.70 5.12
N ILE A 271 23.51 1.35 6.29
CA ILE A 271 23.18 2.76 6.46
C ILE A 271 24.32 3.61 5.86
N PRO A 272 24.04 4.64 5.04
CA PRO A 272 25.07 5.51 4.48
C PRO A 272 25.93 6.16 5.55
N LYS A 273 27.23 6.30 5.28
CA LYS A 273 28.15 7.03 6.16
C LYS A 273 27.63 8.46 6.37
N GLY A 274 27.32 8.82 7.61
CA GLY A 274 26.79 10.14 7.99
C GLY A 274 25.28 10.17 8.27
N VAL A 275 24.56 9.06 8.06
CA VAL A 275 23.19 8.89 8.58
C VAL A 275 23.27 8.18 9.94
N ASP A 276 22.70 8.84 10.95
CA ASP A 276 22.60 8.29 12.29
C ASP A 276 21.58 7.14 12.34
N PRO A 277 21.94 5.92 12.79
CA PRO A 277 21.04 4.78 12.86
C PRO A 277 19.77 5.02 13.66
N ASP A 278 19.80 5.88 14.69
CA ASP A 278 18.63 6.18 15.52
C ASP A 278 17.53 6.93 14.75
N LEU A 279 17.85 7.49 13.59
CA LEU A 279 16.89 8.16 12.71
C LEU A 279 16.15 7.19 11.79
N VAL A 280 16.56 5.92 11.74
CA VAL A 280 15.94 4.90 10.89
C VAL A 280 14.78 4.26 11.66
N LEU A 281 13.58 4.83 11.47
CA LEU A 281 12.36 4.42 12.18
C LEU A 281 11.62 3.24 11.54
N PHE A 282 12.29 2.49 10.67
CA PHE A 282 11.69 1.41 9.89
C PHE A 282 12.72 0.34 9.54
N HIS A 283 12.23 -0.84 9.18
CA HIS A 283 13.04 -1.96 8.78
C HIS A 283 13.49 -1.83 7.33
N ILE A 284 14.79 -2.06 7.08
CA ILE A 284 15.45 -1.99 5.77
C ILE A 284 16.39 -3.16 5.57
#